data_AF-A0A8X6WIN8-F1
#
_entry.id   AF-A0A8X6WIN8-F1
#
_cell.length_a   1.000
_cell.length_b   1.000
_cell.length_c   1.000
_cell.angle_alpha   90.00
_cell.angle_beta   90.00
_cell.angle_gamma   90.00
#
_symmetry.space_group_name_H-M   'P 1'
#
loop_
_entity.id
_entity.type
_entity.pdbx_description
1 polymer ?
#
loop_
_entity_poly.entity_id
_entity_poly.type
_entity_poly.pdbx_seq_one_letter_code
_entity_poly.pdbx_strand_id
1 'polypeptide(L)'
;MRAVSVLYHNSHMLDVILGSSFKDVPEGHVGKLQIMKSGRMKFVFGSIDIAIEKGPFESLSEVVSIPLTNNFDGDIIFLGKICEKMVLHPIFNHLEEEKQIKKELE
;
A
#
# COMPACT_ATOMS: atom_id res chain seq x y z
N MET A 1 7.80 -15.82 9.98
CA MET A 1 7.86 -14.71 9.00
C MET A 1 6.43 -14.43 8.57
N ARG A 2 5.82 -13.30 8.99
CA ARG A 2 4.43 -12.97 8.63
C ARG A 2 4.49 -12.09 7.37
N ALA A 3 4.17 -12.67 6.22
CA ALA A 3 4.01 -11.90 4.99
C ALA A 3 2.66 -11.17 5.05
N VAL A 4 2.68 -9.85 4.89
CA VAL A 4 1.46 -9.03 4.73
C VAL A 4 1.29 -8.83 3.23
N SER A 5 0.35 -9.54 2.61
CA SER A 5 -0.02 -9.31 1.22
C SER A 5 -0.96 -8.11 1.15
N VAL A 6 -0.48 -6.99 0.62
CA VAL A 6 -1.32 -5.85 0.27
C VAL A 6 -1.91 -6.12 -1.11
N LEU A 7 -3.20 -6.47 -1.17
CA LEU A 7 -3.90 -6.66 -2.43
C LEU A 7 -4.39 -5.31 -2.95
N TYR A 8 -3.77 -4.85 -4.04
CA TYR A 8 -4.16 -3.64 -4.74
C TYR A 8 -5.30 -3.95 -5.70
N HIS A 9 -6.54 -3.62 -5.31
CA HIS A 9 -7.69 -3.70 -6.22
C HIS A 9 -7.84 -2.45 -7.10
N ASN A 10 -7.06 -1.38 -6.88
CA ASN A 10 -7.05 -0.20 -7.74
C ASN A 10 -5.65 0.41 -7.78
N SER A 11 -4.84 -0.01 -8.75
CA SER A 11 -3.48 0.51 -9.02
C SER A 11 -3.48 2.04 -9.20
N HIS A 12 -4.59 2.60 -9.71
CA HIS A 12 -4.69 4.01 -10.06
C HIS A 12 -4.41 4.99 -8.92
N MET A 13 -4.69 4.66 -7.65
CA MET A 13 -4.55 5.63 -6.58
C MET A 13 -3.09 5.88 -6.18
N LEU A 14 -2.27 4.82 -6.08
CA LEU A 14 -0.84 4.97 -5.81
C LEU A 14 -0.08 5.47 -7.04
N ASP A 15 -0.48 5.03 -8.24
CA ASP A 15 0.08 5.52 -9.49
C ASP A 15 -0.11 7.04 -9.64
N VAL A 16 -1.25 7.59 -9.16
CA VAL A 16 -1.53 9.04 -9.16
C VAL A 16 -0.77 9.80 -8.07
N ILE A 17 -0.53 9.20 -6.91
CA ILE A 17 0.15 9.87 -5.77
C ILE A 17 1.68 9.83 -5.93
N LEU A 18 2.23 8.72 -6.45
CA LEU A 18 3.67 8.51 -6.61
C LEU A 18 4.15 8.82 -8.03
N GLY A 19 3.26 8.91 -9.02
CA GLY A 19 3.63 8.96 -10.44
C GLY A 19 4.23 7.63 -10.96
N SER A 20 4.21 6.59 -10.14
CA SER A 20 4.85 5.29 -10.38
C SER A 20 4.12 4.17 -9.64
N SER A 21 4.20 2.95 -10.13
CA SER A 21 3.62 1.78 -9.48
C SER A 21 4.63 1.10 -8.56
N PHE A 22 4.18 0.33 -7.56
CA PHE A 22 5.09 -0.53 -6.78
C PHE A 22 5.87 -1.54 -7.65
N LYS A 23 5.38 -1.83 -8.87
CA LYS A 23 6.09 -2.64 -9.87
C LYS A 23 7.42 -2.03 -10.32
N ASP A 24 7.54 -0.71 -10.25
CA ASP A 24 8.72 0.03 -10.68
C ASP A 24 9.73 0.23 -9.53
N VAL A 25 9.35 -0.18 -8.31
CA VAL A 25 10.19 -0.07 -7.12
C VAL A 25 11.05 -1.32 -7.00
N PRO A 26 12.38 -1.21 -6.93
CA PRO A 26 13.26 -2.36 -6.77
C PRO A 26 12.99 -3.07 -5.43
N GLU A 27 13.29 -4.36 -5.39
CA GLU A 27 13.24 -5.12 -4.14
C GLU A 27 14.14 -4.48 -3.07
N GLY A 28 13.65 -4.40 -1.84
CA GLY A 28 14.40 -3.84 -0.73
C GLY A 28 13.55 -3.14 0.32
N HIS A 29 14.18 -2.28 1.10
CA HIS A 29 13.50 -1.46 2.09
C HIS A 29 12.74 -0.32 1.40
N VAL A 30 11.41 -0.39 1.44
CA VAL A 30 10.53 0.60 0.79
C VAL A 30 9.99 1.67 1.74
N GLY A 31 9.97 1.43 3.04
CA GLY A 31 9.38 2.37 3.99
C GLY A 31 9.13 1.79 5.37
N LYS A 32 8.46 2.56 6.22
CA LYS A 32 8.21 2.22 7.63
C LYS A 32 6.71 2.21 7.92
N LEU A 33 6.21 1.08 8.43
CA LEU A 33 4.88 1.03 9.04
C LEU A 33 4.98 1.52 10.50
N GLN A 34 4.21 2.54 10.83
CA GLN A 34 4.15 3.13 12.17
C GLN A 34 2.76 2.91 12.78
N ILE A 35 2.73 2.42 14.02
CA ILE A 35 1.53 2.26 14.82
C ILE A 35 1.60 3.26 15.97
N MET A 36 0.65 4.19 16.00
CA MET A 36 0.60 5.23 17.03
C MET A 36 -0.01 4.69 18.32
N LYS A 37 0.24 5.37 19.45
CA LYS A 37 -0.41 5.05 20.74
C LYS A 37 -1.94 5.03 20.67
N SER A 38 -2.53 5.80 19.75
CA SER A 38 -3.97 5.82 19.49
C SER A 38 -4.51 4.60 18.74
N GLY A 39 -3.64 3.69 18.28
CA GLY A 39 -3.99 2.58 17.41
C GLY A 39 -4.07 2.94 15.92
N ARG A 40 -3.96 4.23 15.57
CA ARG A 40 -3.87 4.66 14.16
C ARG A 40 -2.58 4.14 13.52
N MET A 41 -2.68 3.76 12.26
CA MET A 41 -1.57 3.22 11.47
C MET A 41 -1.22 4.17 10.32
N LYS A 42 0.08 4.35 10.07
CA LYS A 42 0.56 5.04 8.86
C LYS A 42 1.76 4.33 8.25
N PHE A 43 1.86 4.37 6.93
CA PHE A 43 3.03 3.93 6.19
C PHE A 43 3.79 5.16 5.69
N VAL A 44 5.05 5.24 6.08
CA VAL A 44 5.97 6.30 5.66
C VAL A 44 6.77 5.77 4.48
N PHE A 45 6.50 6.31 3.29
CA PHE A 45 7.16 5.97 2.04
C PHE A 45 7.94 7.18 1.52
N GLY A 46 9.25 7.19 1.76
CA GLY A 46 10.08 8.37 1.51
C GLY A 46 9.60 9.58 2.32
N SER A 47 9.21 10.66 1.63
CA SER A 47 8.66 11.89 2.20
C SER A 47 7.13 11.92 2.29
N ILE A 48 6.45 10.82 1.94
CA ILE A 48 4.99 10.75 1.89
C ILE A 48 4.50 9.90 3.06
N ASP A 49 3.61 10.50 3.85
CA ASP A 49 2.85 9.80 4.88
C ASP A 49 1.53 9.28 4.29
N ILE A 50 1.26 8.00 4.47
CA ILE A 50 0.05 7.33 3.98
C ILE A 50 -0.71 6.74 5.18
N ALA A 51 -1.92 7.21 5.45
CA ALA A 51 -2.81 6.63 6.45
C ALA A 51 -3.23 5.22 6.02
N ILE A 52 -3.26 4.29 6.98
CA ILE A 52 -3.76 2.93 6.77
C ILE A 52 -5.00 2.71 7.63
N GLU A 53 -6.07 2.27 6.99
CA GLU A 53 -7.32 1.94 7.63
C GLU A 53 -7.80 0.54 7.23
N LYS A 54 -8.59 -0.10 8.09
CA LYS A 54 -9.20 -1.38 7.76
C LYS A 54 -10.27 -1.17 6.70
N GLY A 55 -10.11 -1.85 5.56
CA GLY A 55 -11.08 -1.84 4.48
C GLY A 55 -12.23 -2.82 4.69
N PRO A 56 -13.33 -2.65 3.93
CA PRO A 56 -14.35 -3.68 3.83
C PRO A 56 -13.73 -4.96 3.25
N PHE A 57 -13.95 -6.10 3.91
CA PHE A 57 -13.38 -7.39 3.53
C PHE A 57 -14.46 -8.47 3.48
N GLU A 58 -14.47 -9.25 2.41
CA GLU A 58 -15.32 -10.42 2.25
C GLU A 58 -14.50 -11.68 2.53
N SER A 59 -15.02 -12.55 3.39
CA SER A 59 -14.30 -13.64 4.07
C SER A 59 -13.83 -14.79 3.17
N LEU A 60 -14.14 -14.77 1.88
CA LEU A 60 -13.93 -15.87 0.93
C LEU A 60 -12.87 -15.58 -0.13
N SER A 61 -11.88 -14.76 0.19
CA SER A 61 -10.79 -14.43 -0.74
C SER A 61 -9.53 -15.28 -0.46
N GLU A 62 -8.94 -15.84 -1.51
CA GLU A 62 -7.74 -16.69 -1.46
C GLU A 62 -6.64 -16.16 -2.39
N VAL A 63 -5.38 -16.40 -2.04
CA VAL A 63 -4.21 -16.07 -2.87
C VAL A 63 -3.71 -17.35 -3.52
N VAL A 64 -3.56 -17.31 -4.85
CA VAL A 64 -3.01 -18.39 -5.65
C VAL A 64 -1.90 -17.87 -6.57
N SER A 65 -0.90 -18.70 -6.84
CA SER A 65 0.11 -18.46 -7.87
C SER A 65 -0.15 -19.37 -9.07
N ILE A 66 -0.15 -18.78 -10.26
CA ILE A 66 -0.36 -19.50 -11.52
C ILE A 66 0.88 -19.26 -12.40
N PRO A 67 1.83 -20.22 -12.45
CA PRO A 67 2.97 -20.13 -13.34
C PRO A 67 2.50 -20.33 -14.79
N LEU A 68 2.75 -19.34 -15.63
CA LEU A 68 2.45 -19.40 -17.07
C LEU A 68 3.64 -20.02 -17.80
N THR A 69 3.88 -21.32 -17.64
CA THR A 69 4.84 -22.04 -18.49
C THR A 69 4.17 -22.45 -19.80
N ASN A 70 4.91 -22.43 -20.92
CA ASN A 70 4.39 -22.52 -22.30
C ASN A 70 3.69 -23.83 -22.73
N ASN A 71 3.29 -24.70 -21.80
CA ASN A 71 2.61 -25.95 -22.13
C ASN A 71 1.27 -26.01 -21.40
N PHE A 72 0.27 -26.60 -22.04
CA PHE A 72 -1.15 -26.61 -21.71
C PHE A 72 -1.54 -27.24 -20.35
N ASP A 73 -0.58 -27.47 -19.46
CA ASP A 73 -0.74 -27.89 -18.07
C ASP A 73 0.04 -26.92 -17.16
N GLY A 74 -0.66 -26.30 -16.21
CA GLY A 74 -0.07 -25.41 -15.21
C GLY A 74 -0.73 -25.62 -13.85
N ASP A 75 0.09 -25.83 -12.82
CA ASP A 75 -0.40 -26.02 -11.46
C ASP A 75 -0.90 -24.69 -10.87
N ILE A 76 -2.09 -24.71 -10.27
CA ILE A 76 -2.54 -23.61 -9.41
C ILE A 76 -2.00 -23.86 -8.01
N ILE A 77 -1.08 -23.02 -7.57
CA ILE A 77 -0.43 -23.15 -6.27
C ILE A 77 -1.17 -22.27 -5.25
N PHE A 78 -1.84 -22.88 -4.28
CA PHE A 78 -2.49 -22.16 -3.19
C PHE A 78 -1.47 -21.57 -2.21
N LEU A 79 -1.52 -20.25 -1.98
CA LEU A 79 -0.61 -19.53 -1.10
C LEU A 79 -1.23 -19.17 0.26
N GLY A 80 -2.56 -19.17 0.37
CA GLY A 80 -3.25 -18.94 1.63
C GLY A 80 -4.56 -18.16 1.49
N LYS A 81 -5.26 -18.00 2.61
CA LYS A 81 -6.46 -17.18 2.71
C LYS A 81 -6.10 -15.74 3.03
N ILE A 82 -6.86 -14.80 2.47
CA ILE A 82 -6.80 -13.41 2.85
C ILE A 82 -7.66 -13.26 4.10
N CYS A 83 -7.14 -12.58 5.14
CA CYS A 83 -7.87 -12.43 6.40
C CYS A 83 -8.37 -11.00 6.62
N GLU A 84 -7.68 -10.02 6.06
CA GLU A 84 -8.01 -8.59 6.22
C GLU A 84 -7.63 -7.81 4.98
N LYS A 85 -8.39 -6.75 4.70
CA LYS A 85 -8.07 -5.74 3.70
C LYS A 85 -7.68 -4.45 4.40
N MET A 86 -6.65 -3.80 3.89
CA MET A 86 -6.23 -2.46 4.31
C MET A 86 -6.44 -1.49 3.15
N VAL A 87 -6.91 -0.29 3.45
CA VAL A 87 -7.05 0.82 2.51
C VAL A 87 -6.04 1.89 2.89
N LEU A 88 -5.38 2.44 1.87
CA LEU A 88 -4.30 3.41 2.01
C LEU A 88 -4.81 4.76 1.50
N HIS A 89 -4.60 5.81 2.28
CA HIS A 89 -4.98 7.18 1.93
C HIS A 89 -3.79 8.13 2.13
N PRO A 90 -3.39 8.94 1.12
CA PRO A 90 -2.31 9.91 1.30
C PRO A 90 -2.70 10.95 2.34
N ILE A 91 -1.75 11.33 3.17
CA ILE A 91 -1.90 12.42 4.13
C ILE A 91 -1.26 13.67 3.54
N PHE A 92 -2.07 14.67 3.19
CA PHE A 92 -1.61 15.93 2.60
C PHE A 92 -1.38 17.00 3.67
N ASN A 93 -0.47 16.77 4.60
CA ASN A 93 -0.23 17.74 5.69
C ASN A 93 0.76 18.85 5.32
N HIS A 94 1.58 18.66 4.29
CA HIS A 94 2.68 19.58 3.97
C HIS A 94 2.29 20.77 3.06
N LEU A 95 1.09 20.74 2.46
CA LEU A 95 0.63 21.80 1.55
C LEU A 95 0.11 23.05 2.28
N GLU A 96 -0.24 22.94 3.55
CA GLU A 96 -0.73 24.07 4.36
C GLU A 96 0.41 24.78 5.10
N GLU A 97 1.42 24.04 5.57
CA GLU A 97 2.58 24.61 6.29
C GLU A 97 3.42 25.54 5.39
N GLU A 98 3.62 25.21 4.10
CA GLU A 98 4.34 26.08 3.16
C GLU A 98 3.58 27.39 2.83
N LYS A 99 2.24 27.39 2.91
CA LYS A 99 1.43 28.59 2.69
C LYS A 99 1.48 29.53 3.90
N GLN A 100 1.63 28.98 5.11
CA GLN A 100 1.77 29.78 6.32
C GLN A 100 3.12 30.52 6.37
N ILE A 101 4.22 29.85 6.00
CA ILE A 101 5.58 30.43 6.05
C ILE A 101 5.74 31.59 5.05
N LYS A 102 5.11 31.52 3.86
CA LYS A 102 5.15 32.61 2.88
C LYS A 102 4.34 33.84 3.29
N LYS A 103 3.33 33.68 4.16
CA LYS A 103 2.51 34.79 4.67
C LYS A 103 3.17 35.58 5.80
N GLU A 104 4.20 35.04 6.43
CA GLU A 104 4.98 35.73 7.48
C GLU A 104 6.24 36.43 6.90
N LEU A 105 6.48 36.28 5.60
CA LEU A 105 7.62 36.87 4.87
C LEU A 105 7.20 37.94 3.83
N GLU A 106 5.91 38.26 3.74
CA GLU A 106 5.32 39.41 3.01
C GLU A 106 4.74 40.42 3.98
#